data_AF-F8IKC9-F1
#
_entry.id   AF-F8IKC9-F1
#
_cell.length_a   1.000
_cell.length_b   1.000
_cell.length_c   1.000
_cell.angle_alpha   90.00
_cell.angle_beta   90.00
_cell.angle_gamma   90.00
#
_symmetry.space_group_name_H-M   'P 1'
#
loop_
_entity.id
_entity.type
_entity.pdbx_description
1 polymer ?
#
loop_
_entity_poly.entity_id
_entity_poly.type
_entity_poly.pdbx_seq_one_letter_code
_entity_poly.pdbx_strand_id
1 'polypeptide(L)'
;MAFGATSTSGLTPAGQLPIVVNGQVLSNPYEMVGIDSGNKTGFFPIYYFSQALAKIGIQATWNGVTHTWALTDSNVNAANVQVAGGIGTGNTTVTVNGTVVKKFNTQVARDPAAGPKGPITTYLPIYYINNILKALNINGSFSGQAGLNIQTQTAVNTSTEALSPIQVSGQTVGTGADNAPAVAAVGNAITFSTTVTDANGNPVPNQVVQFLVSTTDNLTVTDASGNTLNYAKLSAPIVIGNKTYDDYYQVTTNSQGVATMKVTSSASTTTEPLYVIAQLPIQSNGQYIRSSAVTAQWGLPGTLVLAPLWGNQTNPDNLTFSSSQDPTKGLIAMVATMLPGNGQNASSVAGQAVKFYVSAANVAGIGAPTVNITDSQGNVLSGGVVQVGANGQFGPQTIYTTTTNSQGQAIMYLNANVPTQNGTPLTGAVAMAQVSAQLVNGGSSQGNSYLQWSFQDQPAKIANVSPANVLNSPSLTDQNRENPTSGSNLTITGTAEDAAGQPGAERAVGHCGRADWQRTNWRRRYGQLCGERAEVQVQRLVV
;
A
#
# COMPACT_ATOMS: atom_id res chain seq x y z
N MET A 1 40.39 44.24 -12.73
CA MET A 1 40.26 44.91 -14.04
C MET A 1 38.80 44.89 -14.44
N ALA A 2 38.21 46.05 -14.68
CA ALA A 2 36.82 46.22 -15.07
C ALA A 2 36.70 46.07 -16.59
N PHE A 3 35.78 45.22 -17.05
CA PHE A 3 35.29 45.26 -18.42
C PHE A 3 33.94 45.96 -18.42
N GLY A 4 33.87 47.09 -19.12
CA GLY A 4 32.63 47.82 -19.39
C GLY A 4 31.70 46.96 -20.23
N ALA A 5 30.44 46.87 -19.81
CA ALA A 5 29.40 46.22 -20.60
C ALA A 5 29.01 47.11 -21.79
N THR A 6 29.40 46.71 -23.00
CA THR A 6 28.78 47.16 -24.26
C THR A 6 27.91 46.05 -24.83
N SER A 7 26.94 45.58 -24.04
CA SER A 7 25.75 44.94 -24.60
C SER A 7 24.56 45.33 -23.74
N THR A 8 23.69 46.17 -24.27
CA THR A 8 22.28 46.14 -23.87
C THR A 8 21.83 44.70 -24.08
N SER A 9 21.67 43.93 -23.01
CA SER A 9 21.13 42.58 -23.12
C SER A 9 19.80 42.67 -23.85
N GLY A 10 19.56 41.82 -24.86
CA GLY A 10 18.25 41.70 -25.51
C GLY A 10 17.18 41.08 -24.60
N LEU A 11 17.45 41.05 -23.28
CA LEU A 11 16.63 40.50 -22.23
C LEU A 11 15.80 41.61 -21.59
N THR A 12 14.48 41.42 -21.54
CA THR A 12 13.54 42.28 -20.82
C THR A 12 12.95 41.53 -19.63
N PRO A 13 12.84 42.13 -18.44
CA PRO A 13 12.18 41.48 -17.31
C PRO A 13 10.73 41.13 -17.62
N ALA A 14 10.31 39.89 -17.31
CA ALA A 14 8.93 39.44 -17.48
C ALA A 14 8.17 39.37 -16.15
N GLY A 15 8.81 38.86 -15.09
CA GLY A 15 8.20 38.75 -13.76
C GLY A 15 9.00 37.83 -12.85
N GLN A 16 8.63 37.77 -11.57
CA GLN A 16 9.21 36.79 -10.64
C GLN A 16 8.49 35.44 -10.80
N LEU A 17 9.26 34.37 -10.93
CA LEU A 17 8.74 33.00 -10.98
C LEU A 17 9.36 32.15 -9.88
N PRO A 18 8.59 31.27 -9.23
CA PRO A 18 9.12 30.45 -8.14
C PRO A 18 10.05 29.36 -8.68
N ILE A 19 11.10 29.08 -7.91
CA ILE A 19 11.77 27.78 -7.94
C ILE A 19 11.26 26.97 -6.77
N VAL A 20 10.59 25.86 -7.07
CA VAL A 20 10.09 24.89 -6.12
C VAL A 20 10.96 23.65 -6.17
N VAL A 21 11.51 23.25 -5.02
CA VAL A 21 12.22 21.98 -4.87
C VAL A 21 11.50 21.16 -3.82
N ASN A 22 11.10 19.92 -4.17
CA ASN A 22 10.38 19.02 -3.26
C ASN A 22 9.15 19.70 -2.61
N GLY A 23 8.37 20.43 -3.41
CA GLY A 23 7.18 21.16 -2.94
C GLY A 23 7.45 22.45 -2.17
N GLN A 24 8.71 22.78 -1.85
CA GLN A 24 9.08 24.01 -1.13
C GLN A 24 9.62 25.08 -2.07
N VAL A 25 9.12 26.31 -1.94
CA VAL A 25 9.67 27.46 -2.66
C VAL A 25 11.07 27.77 -2.12
N LEU A 26 12.08 27.53 -2.95
CA LEU A 26 13.49 27.83 -2.67
C LEU A 26 13.80 29.31 -2.89
N SER A 27 13.28 29.89 -3.97
CA SER A 27 13.52 31.30 -4.35
C SER A 27 12.50 31.79 -5.37
N ASN A 28 12.37 33.12 -5.55
CA ASN A 28 11.50 33.75 -6.54
C ASN A 28 12.28 34.76 -7.42
N PRO A 29 13.26 34.31 -8.24
CA PRO A 29 14.04 35.22 -9.06
C PRO A 29 13.25 35.70 -10.28
N TYR A 30 13.77 36.74 -10.95
CA TYR A 30 13.14 37.27 -12.17
C TYR A 30 13.43 36.38 -13.37
N GLU A 31 12.37 35.99 -14.05
CA GLU A 31 12.44 35.57 -15.45
C GLU A 31 12.72 36.78 -16.33
N MET A 32 13.67 36.60 -17.23
CA MET A 32 13.94 37.52 -18.32
C MET A 32 13.45 36.90 -19.62
N VAL A 33 12.98 37.71 -20.56
CA VAL A 33 12.55 37.23 -21.88
C VAL A 33 13.43 37.85 -22.94
N GLY A 34 13.89 37.02 -23.89
CA GLY A 34 14.73 37.46 -24.99
C GLY A 34 14.63 36.52 -26.19
N ILE A 35 15.49 36.75 -27.17
CA ILE A 35 15.56 35.94 -28.39
C ILE A 35 16.70 34.92 -28.27
N ASP A 36 16.40 33.65 -28.49
CA ASP A 36 17.37 32.58 -28.78
C ASP A 36 17.08 31.99 -30.16
N SER A 37 18.08 31.98 -31.04
CA SER A 37 17.97 31.40 -32.39
C SER A 37 16.74 31.88 -33.19
N GLY A 38 16.39 33.18 -33.06
CA GLY A 38 15.25 33.79 -33.72
C GLY A 38 13.90 33.61 -33.00
N ASN A 39 13.85 32.81 -31.94
CA ASN A 39 12.62 32.54 -31.19
C ASN A 39 12.62 33.26 -29.83
N LYS A 40 11.46 33.78 -29.44
CA LYS A 40 11.27 34.35 -28.10
C LYS A 40 11.21 33.23 -27.07
N THR A 41 12.11 33.26 -26.10
CA THR A 41 12.15 32.30 -24.98
C THR A 41 12.39 33.03 -23.67
N GLY A 42 11.94 32.42 -22.57
CA GLY A 42 12.35 32.86 -21.25
C GLY A 42 13.77 32.38 -20.92
N PHE A 43 14.40 33.15 -20.05
CA PHE A 43 15.77 33.08 -19.62
C PHE A 43 15.81 33.20 -18.10
N PHE A 44 16.57 32.34 -17.45
CA PHE A 44 16.61 32.27 -15.99
C PHE A 44 18.04 32.21 -15.44
N PRO A 45 18.32 32.77 -14.25
CA PRO A 45 19.69 32.93 -13.78
C PRO A 45 20.28 31.58 -13.36
N ILE A 46 21.48 31.26 -13.86
CA ILE A 46 22.18 29.98 -13.60
C ILE A 46 22.40 29.73 -12.10
N TYR A 47 22.61 30.80 -11.33
CA TYR A 47 22.85 30.72 -9.89
C TYR A 47 21.74 29.94 -9.16
N TYR A 48 20.47 30.25 -9.44
CA TYR A 48 19.35 29.63 -8.77
C TYR A 48 19.08 28.20 -9.26
N PHE A 49 19.42 27.88 -10.52
CA PHE A 49 19.41 26.50 -11.00
C PHE A 49 20.42 25.63 -10.27
N SER A 50 21.65 26.13 -10.09
CA SER A 50 22.66 25.37 -9.35
C SER A 50 22.24 25.10 -7.90
N GLN A 51 21.57 26.06 -7.26
CA GLN A 51 21.01 25.86 -5.93
C GLN A 51 19.90 24.81 -5.92
N ALA A 52 19.01 24.82 -6.92
CA ALA A 52 17.92 23.85 -7.02
C ALA A 52 18.43 22.42 -7.25
N LEU A 53 19.39 22.25 -8.17
CA LEU A 53 20.01 20.95 -8.47
C LEU A 53 20.77 20.38 -7.26
N ALA A 54 21.48 21.24 -6.51
CA ALA A 54 22.17 20.81 -5.30
C ALA A 54 21.22 20.25 -4.24
N LYS A 55 19.98 20.77 -4.15
CA LYS A 55 18.95 20.27 -3.24
C LYS A 55 18.40 18.89 -3.62
N ILE A 56 18.62 18.44 -4.86
CA ILE A 56 18.26 17.09 -5.31
C ILE A 56 19.47 16.17 -5.50
N GLY A 57 20.64 16.55 -4.97
CA GLY A 57 21.85 15.70 -4.97
C GLY A 57 22.74 15.84 -6.20
N ILE A 58 22.42 16.76 -7.13
CA ILE A 58 23.22 17.01 -8.33
C ILE A 58 24.10 18.25 -8.09
N GLN A 59 25.42 18.08 -8.14
CA GLN A 59 26.32 19.22 -8.00
C GLN A 59 26.44 19.96 -9.33
N ALA A 60 26.21 21.27 -9.32
CA ALA A 60 26.26 22.10 -10.52
C ALA A 60 27.22 23.27 -10.30
N THR A 61 28.25 23.38 -11.15
CA THR A 61 29.27 24.44 -11.06
C THR A 61 29.31 25.27 -12.34
N TRP A 62 29.43 26.60 -12.19
CA TRP A 62 29.55 27.53 -13.30
C TRP A 62 30.95 28.12 -13.36
N ASN A 63 31.64 27.96 -14.49
CA ASN A 63 32.89 28.64 -14.80
C ASN A 63 32.63 29.78 -15.79
N GLY A 64 32.63 31.01 -15.29
CA GLY A 64 32.40 32.22 -16.10
C GLY A 64 33.54 32.61 -17.05
N VAL A 65 34.72 32.00 -16.93
CA VAL A 65 35.86 32.23 -17.85
C VAL A 65 35.75 31.31 -19.06
N THR A 66 35.47 30.02 -18.84
CA THR A 66 35.34 29.02 -19.92
C THR A 66 33.90 28.86 -20.42
N HIS A 67 32.96 29.62 -19.85
CA HIS A 67 31.51 29.48 -20.10
C HIS A 67 31.04 28.03 -20.00
N THR A 68 31.46 27.33 -18.95
CA THR A 68 31.14 25.91 -18.74
C THR A 68 30.23 25.73 -17.54
N TRP A 69 29.09 25.08 -17.75
CA TRP A 69 28.21 24.60 -16.69
C TRP A 69 28.41 23.10 -16.51
N ALA A 70 29.08 22.70 -15.44
CA ALA A 70 29.43 21.31 -15.17
C ALA A 70 28.49 20.72 -14.11
N LEU A 71 27.83 19.63 -14.49
CA LEU A 71 26.93 18.84 -13.66
C LEU A 71 27.64 17.55 -13.24
N THR A 72 27.56 17.21 -11.95
CA THR A 72 28.11 15.99 -11.38
C THR A 72 27.03 15.23 -10.62
N ASP A 73 26.81 13.97 -11.01
CA ASP A 73 25.83 13.06 -10.40
C ASP A 73 26.38 11.63 -10.46
N SER A 74 26.60 10.99 -9.30
CA SER A 74 27.15 9.64 -9.20
C SER A 74 26.24 8.56 -9.80
N ASN A 75 24.94 8.85 -9.96
CA ASN A 75 23.95 7.89 -10.45
C ASN A 75 23.75 7.97 -11.98
N VAL A 76 24.40 8.92 -12.65
CA VAL A 76 24.25 9.14 -14.09
C VAL A 76 25.47 8.63 -14.87
N ASN A 77 25.23 7.71 -15.80
CA ASN A 77 26.23 7.37 -16.82
C ASN A 77 26.18 8.42 -17.95
N ALA A 78 27.15 9.32 -17.96
CA ALA A 78 27.20 10.44 -18.90
C ALA A 78 27.28 10.04 -20.38
N ALA A 79 27.80 8.84 -20.71
CA ALA A 79 27.85 8.35 -22.09
C ALA A 79 26.45 8.12 -22.68
N ASN A 80 25.46 7.87 -21.82
CA ASN A 80 24.09 7.58 -22.22
C ASN A 80 23.19 8.83 -22.23
N VAL A 81 23.70 9.99 -21.80
CA VAL A 81 22.92 11.23 -21.74
C VAL A 81 22.79 11.82 -23.14
N GLN A 82 21.59 11.76 -23.69
CA GLN A 82 21.25 12.31 -25.01
C GLN A 82 20.25 13.45 -24.86
N VAL A 83 20.74 14.70 -24.97
CA VAL A 83 19.90 15.89 -24.89
C VAL A 83 19.25 16.15 -26.26
N ALA A 84 17.95 16.48 -26.28
CA ALA A 84 17.22 16.77 -27.50
C ALA A 84 17.92 17.84 -28.36
N GLY A 85 17.96 17.60 -29.68
CA GLY A 85 18.67 18.44 -30.64
C GLY A 85 20.20 18.26 -30.66
N GLY A 86 20.72 17.16 -30.10
CA GLY A 86 22.15 16.82 -30.08
C GLY A 86 23.01 17.83 -29.32
N ILE A 87 24.34 17.78 -29.50
CA ILE A 87 25.28 18.69 -28.81
C ILE A 87 24.99 20.15 -29.15
N GLY A 88 24.68 20.49 -30.42
CA GLY A 88 24.40 21.86 -30.83
C GLY A 88 25.62 22.79 -30.80
N THR A 89 25.36 24.10 -30.90
CA THR A 89 26.37 25.17 -30.95
C THR A 89 25.99 26.30 -30.00
N GLY A 90 26.97 27.06 -29.51
CA GLY A 90 26.72 28.27 -28.74
C GLY A 90 27.90 28.67 -27.87
N ASN A 91 27.76 29.79 -27.17
CA ASN A 91 28.81 30.36 -26.31
C ASN A 91 28.99 29.60 -24.96
N THR A 92 28.09 28.68 -24.62
CA THR A 92 28.09 27.95 -23.34
C THR A 92 28.14 26.45 -23.56
N THR A 93 28.96 25.76 -22.77
CA THR A 93 29.09 24.30 -22.80
C THR A 93 28.54 23.68 -21.51
N VAL A 94 27.73 22.64 -21.65
CA VAL A 94 27.22 21.84 -20.53
C VAL A 94 27.90 20.48 -20.52
N THR A 95 28.44 20.11 -19.37
CA THR A 95 29.03 18.78 -19.13
C THR A 95 28.28 18.02 -18.05
N VAL A 96 28.23 16.69 -18.16
CA VAL A 96 27.75 15.77 -17.13
C VAL A 96 28.87 14.79 -16.85
N ASN A 97 29.35 14.72 -15.60
CA ASN A 97 30.50 13.91 -15.18
C ASN A 97 31.71 14.04 -16.15
N GLY A 98 31.98 15.26 -16.62
CA GLY A 98 33.08 15.57 -17.54
C GLY A 98 32.79 15.37 -19.03
N THR A 99 31.68 14.73 -19.42
CA THR A 99 31.31 14.52 -20.83
C THR A 99 30.45 15.68 -21.33
N VAL A 100 30.73 16.22 -22.52
CA VAL A 100 29.92 17.29 -23.13
C VAL A 100 28.58 16.73 -23.61
N VAL A 101 27.47 17.28 -23.10
CA VAL A 101 26.12 16.83 -23.46
C VAL A 101 25.32 17.87 -24.24
N LYS A 102 25.67 19.16 -24.11
CA LYS A 102 24.97 20.25 -24.83
C LYS A 102 25.82 21.52 -24.95
N LYS A 103 25.57 22.30 -25.99
CA LYS A 103 26.00 23.68 -26.19
C LYS A 103 24.81 24.55 -26.61
N PHE A 104 24.72 25.74 -26.03
CA PHE A 104 23.70 26.74 -26.36
C PHE A 104 24.19 28.15 -26.01
N ASN A 105 23.44 29.19 -26.39
CA ASN A 105 23.77 30.57 -26.08
C ASN A 105 23.17 31.01 -24.74
N THR A 106 24.01 31.56 -23.88
CA THR A 106 23.60 32.29 -22.68
C THR A 106 23.74 33.78 -22.89
N GLN A 107 23.03 34.55 -22.07
CA GLN A 107 23.10 36.01 -22.08
C GLN A 107 23.43 36.49 -20.67
N VAL A 108 24.13 37.62 -20.57
CA VAL A 108 24.46 38.24 -19.29
C VAL A 108 23.58 39.46 -19.08
N ALA A 109 23.00 39.56 -17.89
CA ALA A 109 22.21 40.71 -17.49
C ALA A 109 22.34 40.95 -15.98
N ARG A 110 21.98 42.15 -15.54
CA ARG A 110 21.88 42.45 -14.11
C ARG A 110 20.61 41.80 -13.57
N ASP A 111 20.71 41.12 -12.43
CA ASP A 111 19.54 40.56 -11.77
C ASP A 111 18.63 41.70 -11.25
N PRO A 112 17.38 41.82 -11.74
CA PRO A 112 16.46 42.84 -11.27
C PRO A 112 16.16 42.75 -9.76
N ALA A 113 16.25 41.55 -9.16
CA ALA A 113 16.03 41.36 -7.72
C ALA A 113 17.15 41.98 -6.85
N ALA A 114 18.35 42.16 -7.40
CA ALA A 114 19.50 42.69 -6.67
C ALA A 114 19.67 44.22 -6.79
N GLY A 115 18.74 44.90 -7.46
CA GLY A 115 18.71 46.35 -7.62
C GLY A 115 19.82 46.93 -8.54
N PRO A 116 19.92 48.26 -8.66
CA PRO A 116 20.83 48.92 -9.61
C PRO A 116 22.33 48.62 -9.40
N LYS A 117 22.71 48.16 -8.21
CA LYS A 117 24.09 47.76 -7.85
C LYS A 117 24.27 46.24 -7.76
N GLY A 118 23.27 45.45 -8.13
CA GLY A 118 23.30 44.00 -8.07
C GLY A 118 24.35 43.37 -9.00
N PRO A 119 24.83 42.14 -8.72
CA PRO A 119 25.79 41.46 -9.58
C PRO A 119 25.22 41.19 -10.98
N ILE A 120 26.10 41.20 -11.99
CA ILE A 120 25.78 40.67 -13.32
C ILE A 120 25.77 39.15 -13.20
N THR A 121 24.71 38.52 -13.70
CA THR A 121 24.57 37.06 -13.70
C THR A 121 24.35 36.54 -15.11
N THR A 122 24.65 35.26 -15.29
CA THR A 122 24.44 34.56 -16.56
C THR A 122 23.05 33.93 -16.56
N TYR A 123 22.32 34.14 -17.64
CA TYR A 123 20.98 33.63 -17.86
C TYR A 123 20.98 32.51 -18.90
N LEU A 124 20.31 31.41 -18.56
CA LEU A 124 20.14 30.22 -19.39
C LEU A 124 18.77 30.23 -20.06
N PRO A 125 18.64 29.89 -21.35
CA PRO A 125 17.34 29.70 -21.98
C PRO A 125 16.63 28.49 -21.38
N ILE A 126 15.38 28.70 -20.94
CA ILE A 126 14.54 27.67 -20.28
C ILE A 126 14.37 26.42 -21.16
N TYR A 127 14.26 26.60 -22.47
CA TYR A 127 14.11 25.51 -23.43
C TYR A 127 15.18 24.42 -23.27
N TYR A 128 16.45 24.80 -23.16
CA TYR A 128 17.53 23.82 -23.02
C TYR A 128 17.58 23.21 -21.62
N ILE A 129 17.17 23.95 -20.59
CA ILE A 129 17.06 23.42 -19.24
C ILE A 129 16.06 22.26 -19.20
N ASN A 130 14.87 22.43 -19.77
CA ASN A 130 13.88 21.35 -19.83
C ASN A 130 14.42 20.11 -20.54
N ASN A 131 15.14 20.30 -21.64
CA ASN A 131 15.75 19.20 -22.38
C ASN A 131 16.84 18.48 -21.56
N ILE A 132 17.62 19.23 -20.79
CA ILE A 132 18.66 18.67 -19.91
C ILE A 132 18.02 17.93 -18.73
N LEU A 133 17.02 18.51 -18.05
CA LEU A 133 16.31 17.84 -16.96
C LEU A 133 15.69 16.52 -17.43
N LYS A 134 15.04 16.54 -18.60
CA LYS A 134 14.47 15.33 -19.22
C LYS A 134 15.53 14.28 -19.56
N ALA A 135 16.66 14.69 -20.15
CA ALA A 135 17.74 13.77 -20.52
C ALA A 135 18.45 13.14 -19.30
N LEU A 136 18.44 13.84 -18.16
CA LEU A 136 18.95 13.34 -16.89
C LEU A 136 17.89 12.57 -16.08
N ASN A 137 16.70 12.35 -16.66
CA ASN A 137 15.57 11.73 -15.99
C ASN A 137 15.17 12.41 -14.67
N ILE A 138 15.47 13.71 -14.51
CA ILE A 138 15.10 14.48 -13.33
C ILE A 138 13.59 14.76 -13.42
N ASN A 139 12.86 14.46 -12.35
CA ASN A 139 11.46 14.85 -12.24
C ASN A 139 11.38 16.37 -12.01
N GLY A 140 11.41 17.13 -13.11
CA GLY A 140 11.33 18.56 -13.05
C GLY A 140 10.92 19.18 -14.38
N SER A 141 10.28 20.33 -14.29
CA SER A 141 9.86 21.11 -15.45
C SER A 141 9.95 22.59 -15.15
N PHE A 142 10.30 23.37 -16.16
CA PHE A 142 10.30 24.82 -16.12
C PHE A 142 9.31 25.36 -17.14
N SER A 143 8.43 26.28 -16.74
CA SER A 143 7.65 27.11 -17.66
C SER A 143 7.72 28.59 -17.30
N GLY A 144 7.52 29.47 -18.29
CA GLY A 144 7.42 30.93 -18.07
C GLY A 144 6.15 31.35 -17.33
N GLN A 145 5.27 30.42 -16.97
CA GLN A 145 4.03 30.67 -16.23
C GLN A 145 4.11 30.17 -14.79
N ALA A 146 4.77 29.04 -14.55
CA ALA A 146 4.83 28.38 -13.25
C ALA A 146 6.22 28.38 -12.60
N GLY A 147 7.26 28.85 -13.31
CA GLY A 147 8.65 28.77 -12.84
C GLY A 147 9.21 27.36 -12.92
N LEU A 148 10.21 27.07 -12.08
CA LEU A 148 10.85 25.77 -12.00
C LEU A 148 10.22 24.94 -10.89
N ASN A 149 9.78 23.73 -11.20
CA ASN A 149 9.47 22.71 -10.20
C ASN A 149 10.41 21.51 -10.42
N ILE A 150 11.17 21.14 -9.40
CA ILE A 150 12.06 19.97 -9.41
C ILE A 150 11.80 19.14 -8.16
N GLN A 151 11.82 17.82 -8.31
CA GLN A 151 11.72 16.87 -7.20
C GLN A 151 12.95 15.95 -7.20
N THR A 152 13.41 15.56 -6.01
CA THR A 152 14.34 14.45 -5.85
C THR A 152 13.74 13.24 -6.52
N GLN A 153 14.49 12.63 -7.45
CA GLN A 153 14.11 11.36 -8.01
C GLN A 153 14.10 10.33 -6.88
N THR A 154 12.92 9.87 -6.50
CA THR A 154 12.80 8.67 -5.67
C THR A 154 13.44 7.55 -6.48
N ALA A 155 14.56 7.01 -6.01
CA ALA A 155 15.12 5.81 -6.60
C ALA A 155 14.04 4.73 -6.54
N VAL A 156 13.41 4.44 -7.69
CA VAL A 156 12.61 3.24 -7.84
C VAL A 156 13.65 2.13 -7.91
N ASN A 157 13.95 1.53 -6.76
CA ASN A 157 14.71 0.29 -6.71
C ASN A 157 13.85 -0.74 -7.46
N THR A 158 14.16 -0.98 -8.73
CA THR A 158 13.61 -2.14 -9.45
C THR A 158 14.48 -3.32 -9.07
N SER A 159 14.20 -3.95 -7.92
CA SER A 159 14.78 -5.27 -7.68
C SER A 159 14.30 -6.21 -8.79
N THR A 160 15.23 -6.98 -9.33
CA THR A 160 14.96 -8.03 -10.33
C THR A 160 14.77 -9.41 -9.69
N GLU A 161 14.83 -9.48 -8.35
CA GLU A 161 14.59 -10.71 -7.62
C GLU A 161 13.11 -11.09 -7.65
N ALA A 162 12.85 -12.38 -7.57
CA ALA A 162 11.53 -12.97 -7.47
C ALA A 162 11.47 -13.94 -6.29
N LEU A 163 10.26 -14.13 -5.75
CA LEU A 163 9.99 -15.01 -4.63
C LEU A 163 8.98 -16.07 -5.05
N SER A 164 9.29 -17.35 -4.86
CA SER A 164 8.36 -18.43 -5.18
C SER A 164 7.18 -18.48 -4.20
N PRO A 165 6.04 -19.10 -4.57
CA PRO A 165 5.03 -19.49 -3.60
C PRO A 165 5.64 -20.33 -2.47
N ILE A 166 5.11 -20.17 -1.25
CA ILE A 166 5.54 -20.99 -0.11
C ILE A 166 5.16 -22.45 -0.37
N GLN A 167 6.13 -23.33 -0.25
CA GLN A 167 5.95 -24.78 -0.19
C GLN A 167 5.76 -25.20 1.26
N VAL A 168 4.73 -26.00 1.52
CA VAL A 168 4.38 -26.49 2.87
C VAL A 168 4.64 -27.99 2.95
N SER A 169 5.36 -28.41 4.00
CA SER A 169 5.66 -29.82 4.27
C SER A 169 5.63 -30.12 5.78
N GLY A 170 5.58 -31.40 6.16
CA GLY A 170 5.53 -31.84 7.58
C GLY A 170 4.13 -31.85 8.19
N GLN A 171 3.12 -31.34 7.48
CA GLN A 171 1.71 -31.51 7.83
C GLN A 171 1.26 -32.97 7.66
N THR A 172 0.33 -33.38 8.51
CA THR A 172 -0.33 -34.69 8.41
C THR A 172 -1.38 -34.70 7.30
N VAL A 173 -2.10 -33.58 7.14
CA VAL A 173 -3.18 -33.41 6.16
C VAL A 173 -3.16 -32.00 5.58
N GLY A 174 -3.73 -31.85 4.38
CA GLY A 174 -3.82 -30.59 3.66
C GLY A 174 -2.54 -30.10 3.00
N THR A 175 -2.63 -28.92 2.38
CA THR A 175 -1.61 -28.37 1.48
C THR A 175 -1.14 -26.98 1.88
N GLY A 176 -1.85 -26.31 2.79
CA GLY A 176 -1.58 -24.94 3.19
C GLY A 176 -2.42 -23.90 2.45
N ALA A 177 -3.25 -24.31 1.48
CA ALA A 177 -4.24 -23.42 0.87
C ALA A 177 -5.40 -23.13 1.84
N ASP A 178 -6.15 -22.06 1.64
CA ASP A 178 -7.26 -21.70 2.55
C ASP A 178 -8.38 -22.74 2.57
N ASN A 179 -8.68 -23.34 1.41
CA ASN A 179 -9.64 -24.44 1.30
C ASN A 179 -9.03 -25.81 1.66
N ALA A 180 -7.75 -25.85 1.99
CA ALA A 180 -7.02 -27.05 2.36
C ALA A 180 -5.87 -26.75 3.35
N PRO A 181 -6.17 -26.22 4.57
CA PRO A 181 -5.15 -25.80 5.51
C PRO A 181 -4.16 -26.91 5.83
N ALA A 182 -2.89 -26.56 6.02
CA ALA A 182 -1.88 -27.52 6.45
C ALA A 182 -2.05 -27.81 7.94
N VAL A 183 -2.35 -29.06 8.30
CA VAL A 183 -2.61 -29.42 9.70
C VAL A 183 -1.69 -30.53 10.17
N ALA A 184 -1.04 -30.30 11.32
CA ALA A 184 -0.19 -31.26 12.01
C ALA A 184 -0.69 -31.52 13.43
N ALA A 185 -0.25 -32.63 14.04
CA ALA A 185 -0.47 -32.84 15.47
C ALA A 185 0.34 -31.82 16.29
N VAL A 186 -0.19 -31.37 17.44
CA VAL A 186 0.57 -30.56 18.40
C VAL A 186 1.92 -31.21 18.72
N GLY A 187 2.98 -30.40 18.77
CA GLY A 187 4.35 -30.87 18.96
C GLY A 187 5.07 -31.27 17.66
N ASN A 188 4.35 -31.44 16.54
CA ASN A 188 4.97 -31.70 15.24
C ASN A 188 5.17 -30.41 14.45
N ALA A 189 6.29 -30.34 13.73
CA ALA A 189 6.65 -29.17 12.95
C ALA A 189 5.94 -29.15 11.58
N ILE A 190 5.40 -27.98 11.21
CA ILE A 190 5.06 -27.64 9.83
C ILE A 190 6.20 -26.77 9.27
N THR A 191 6.71 -27.14 8.10
CA THR A 191 7.82 -26.47 7.43
C THR A 191 7.30 -25.62 6.27
N PHE A 192 7.67 -24.35 6.27
CA PHE A 192 7.40 -23.37 5.23
C PHE A 192 8.70 -23.04 4.51
N SER A 193 8.75 -23.21 3.19
CA SER A 193 9.94 -22.87 2.40
C SER A 193 9.58 -22.04 1.18
N THR A 194 10.44 -21.09 0.83
CA THR A 194 10.33 -20.31 -0.42
C THR A 194 11.71 -20.20 -1.06
N THR A 195 11.75 -19.99 -2.37
CA THR A 195 12.99 -19.81 -3.13
C THR A 195 13.06 -18.40 -3.66
N VAL A 196 14.22 -17.76 -3.49
CA VAL A 196 14.55 -16.47 -4.09
C VAL A 196 15.40 -16.71 -5.33
N THR A 197 14.97 -16.13 -6.44
CA THR A 197 15.71 -16.16 -7.70
C THR A 197 15.98 -14.77 -8.25
N ASP A 198 17.05 -14.61 -9.02
CA ASP A 198 17.30 -13.38 -9.78
C ASP A 198 16.42 -13.29 -11.05
N ALA A 199 16.62 -12.23 -11.85
CA ALA A 199 15.90 -12.01 -13.10
C ALA A 199 16.03 -13.16 -14.12
N ASN A 200 17.10 -13.94 -14.02
CA ASN A 200 17.43 -15.04 -14.92
C ASN A 200 16.97 -16.40 -14.37
N GLY A 201 16.33 -16.42 -13.19
CA GLY A 201 15.88 -17.63 -12.52
C GLY A 201 16.97 -18.35 -11.73
N ASN A 202 18.15 -17.75 -11.53
CA ASN A 202 19.21 -18.37 -10.72
C ASN A 202 18.91 -18.19 -9.23
N PRO A 203 19.23 -19.19 -8.38
CA PRO A 203 19.05 -19.07 -6.93
C PRO A 203 19.92 -17.98 -6.32
N VAL A 204 19.35 -17.20 -5.40
CA VAL A 204 20.07 -16.12 -4.69
C VAL A 204 20.41 -16.57 -3.26
N PRO A 205 21.67 -16.92 -2.95
CA PRO A 205 22.05 -17.39 -1.61
C PRO A 205 22.27 -16.25 -0.61
N ASN A 206 22.15 -16.54 0.68
CA ASN A 206 22.32 -15.61 1.80
C ASN A 206 21.37 -14.39 1.78
N GLN A 207 20.32 -14.44 0.98
CA GLN A 207 19.29 -13.42 0.92
C GLN A 207 18.38 -13.54 2.15
N VAL A 208 18.11 -12.43 2.81
CA VAL A 208 17.17 -12.39 3.94
C VAL A 208 15.74 -12.46 3.41
N VAL A 209 14.96 -13.38 3.94
CA VAL A 209 13.51 -13.51 3.75
C VAL A 209 12.82 -13.28 5.09
N GLN A 210 11.79 -12.44 5.09
CA GLN A 210 10.89 -12.25 6.23
C GLN A 210 9.67 -13.14 6.07
N PHE A 211 9.43 -14.04 7.01
CA PHE A 211 8.17 -14.76 7.13
C PHE A 211 7.26 -13.97 8.08
N LEU A 212 6.29 -13.24 7.52
CA LEU A 212 5.25 -12.56 8.27
C LEU A 212 4.26 -13.60 8.79
N VAL A 213 3.87 -13.46 10.05
CA VAL A 213 2.96 -14.38 10.75
C VAL A 213 1.82 -13.64 11.45
N SER A 214 0.65 -14.28 11.53
CA SER A 214 -0.52 -13.72 12.23
C SER A 214 -0.45 -13.83 13.75
N THR A 215 0.34 -14.76 14.28
CA THR A 215 0.50 -14.95 15.72
C THR A 215 1.84 -15.62 16.01
N THR A 216 2.35 -15.41 17.21
CA THR A 216 3.53 -16.09 17.77
C THR A 216 3.18 -16.93 19.00
N ASP A 217 1.92 -16.98 19.38
CA ASP A 217 1.49 -17.59 20.65
C ASP A 217 1.66 -19.11 20.62
N ASN A 218 2.36 -19.64 21.64
CA ASN A 218 2.64 -21.07 21.78
C ASN A 218 3.44 -21.68 20.62
N LEU A 219 4.12 -20.85 19.81
CA LEU A 219 4.94 -21.29 18.70
C LEU A 219 6.41 -21.36 19.07
N THR A 220 7.04 -22.49 18.74
CA THR A 220 8.50 -22.62 18.67
C THR A 220 8.88 -22.64 17.20
N VAL A 221 9.71 -21.68 16.77
CA VAL A 221 10.11 -21.53 15.38
C VAL A 221 11.61 -21.78 15.24
N THR A 222 12.00 -22.58 14.25
CA THR A 222 13.40 -22.92 13.96
C THR A 222 13.71 -22.76 12.47
N ASP A 223 14.98 -22.58 12.13
CA ASP A 223 15.46 -22.60 10.74
C ASP A 223 15.66 -24.04 10.22
N ALA A 224 16.15 -24.18 8.98
CA ALA A 224 16.47 -25.48 8.38
C ALA A 224 17.46 -26.30 9.23
N SER A 225 18.41 -25.63 9.87
CA SER A 225 19.50 -26.20 10.68
C SER A 225 19.05 -26.56 12.11
N GLY A 226 17.84 -26.19 12.50
CA GLY A 226 17.29 -26.42 13.84
C GLY A 226 17.60 -25.33 14.85
N ASN A 227 18.14 -24.18 14.43
CA ASN A 227 18.35 -23.05 15.33
C ASN A 227 17.02 -22.35 15.61
N THR A 228 16.74 -22.06 16.88
CA THR A 228 15.54 -21.29 17.27
C THR A 228 15.62 -19.86 16.74
N LEU A 229 14.54 -19.41 16.10
CA LEU A 229 14.40 -18.07 15.55
C LEU A 229 13.63 -17.17 16.53
N ASN A 230 14.09 -15.93 16.67
CA ASN A 230 13.36 -14.90 17.38
C ASN A 230 12.45 -14.15 16.39
N TYR A 231 11.24 -13.83 16.83
CA TYR A 231 10.35 -12.96 16.08
C TYR A 231 10.65 -11.48 16.37
N ALA A 232 10.19 -10.62 15.46
CA ALA A 232 10.15 -9.18 15.65
C ALA A 232 8.73 -8.67 15.35
N LYS A 233 8.27 -7.70 16.15
CA LYS A 233 6.99 -7.02 15.95
C LYS A 233 7.06 -6.05 14.79
N LEU A 234 6.03 -6.03 13.95
CA LEU A 234 5.83 -4.98 12.96
C LEU A 234 5.45 -3.67 13.66
N SER A 235 5.87 -2.54 13.10
CA SER A 235 5.50 -1.21 13.60
C SER A 235 4.01 -0.90 13.44
N ALA A 236 3.36 -1.57 12.49
CA ALA A 236 1.93 -1.57 12.28
C ALA A 236 1.52 -2.92 11.67
N PRO A 237 0.33 -3.45 12.01
CA PRO A 237 -0.18 -4.68 11.39
C PRO A 237 -0.28 -4.54 9.87
N ILE A 238 0.08 -5.59 9.15
CA ILE A 238 -0.13 -5.69 7.71
C ILE A 238 -1.41 -6.50 7.49
N VAL A 239 -2.37 -5.94 6.77
CA VAL A 239 -3.62 -6.64 6.42
C VAL A 239 -3.61 -6.96 4.93
N ILE A 240 -3.74 -8.24 4.60
CA ILE A 240 -3.82 -8.72 3.20
C ILE A 240 -5.06 -9.59 3.08
N GLY A 241 -6.04 -9.11 2.32
CA GLY A 241 -7.36 -9.72 2.30
C GLY A 241 -8.01 -9.62 3.68
N ASN A 242 -8.37 -10.77 4.24
CA ASN A 242 -8.95 -10.94 5.58
C ASN A 242 -7.94 -11.50 6.61
N LYS A 243 -6.64 -11.39 6.33
CA LYS A 243 -5.57 -11.89 7.20
C LYS A 243 -4.74 -10.74 7.71
N THR A 244 -4.52 -10.72 9.02
CA THR A 244 -3.68 -9.74 9.70
C THR A 244 -2.37 -10.40 10.09
N TYR A 245 -1.27 -9.66 9.92
CA TYR A 245 0.09 -10.07 10.26
C TYR A 245 0.70 -9.02 11.17
N ASP A 246 1.13 -9.45 12.35
CA ASP A 246 1.63 -8.58 13.41
C ASP A 246 3.14 -8.74 13.66
N ASP A 247 3.67 -9.92 13.34
CA ASP A 247 5.04 -10.31 13.64
C ASP A 247 5.73 -10.90 12.41
N TYR A 248 7.06 -10.98 12.44
CA TYR A 248 7.83 -11.68 11.43
C TYR A 248 9.06 -12.40 12.01
N TYR A 249 9.46 -13.49 11.33
CA TYR A 249 10.74 -14.16 11.53
C TYR A 249 11.66 -13.89 10.35
N GLN A 250 12.97 -13.82 10.58
CA GLN A 250 13.97 -13.70 9.53
C GLN A 250 14.72 -15.01 9.32
N VAL A 251 14.83 -15.41 8.06
CA VAL A 251 15.60 -16.57 7.62
C VAL A 251 16.46 -16.17 6.43
N THR A 252 17.70 -16.66 6.37
CA THR A 252 18.56 -16.49 5.20
C THR A 252 18.42 -17.66 4.24
N THR A 253 18.48 -17.39 2.94
CA THR A 253 18.48 -18.44 1.93
C THR A 253 19.78 -19.23 1.94
N ASN A 254 19.68 -20.54 1.69
CA ASN A 254 20.84 -21.41 1.52
C ASN A 254 21.48 -21.26 0.12
N SER A 255 22.46 -22.11 -0.22
CA SER A 255 23.13 -22.10 -1.53
C SER A 255 22.21 -22.35 -2.74
N GLN A 256 21.01 -22.90 -2.52
CA GLN A 256 19.98 -23.12 -3.53
C GLN A 256 18.92 -21.99 -3.54
N GLY A 257 19.17 -20.88 -2.84
CA GLY A 257 18.22 -19.77 -2.75
C GLY A 257 16.99 -20.07 -1.90
N VAL A 258 16.99 -21.17 -1.14
CA VAL A 258 15.83 -21.60 -0.35
C VAL A 258 15.92 -21.07 1.07
N ALA A 259 14.91 -20.32 1.51
CA ALA A 259 14.68 -19.94 2.90
C ALA A 259 13.63 -20.88 3.51
N THR A 260 13.91 -21.42 4.69
CA THR A 260 13.06 -22.41 5.37
C THR A 260 12.82 -22.05 6.82
N MET A 261 11.55 -21.99 7.19
CA MET A 261 11.06 -21.81 8.56
C MET A 261 10.27 -23.05 8.99
N LYS A 262 10.61 -23.64 10.14
CA LYS A 262 9.88 -24.76 10.76
C LYS A 262 9.15 -24.26 12.00
N VAL A 263 7.86 -24.47 12.06
CA VAL A 263 7.01 -24.01 13.17
C VAL A 263 6.40 -25.21 13.88
N THR A 264 6.53 -25.25 15.18
CA THR A 264 5.86 -26.22 16.05
C THR A 264 4.96 -25.46 17.02
N SER A 265 3.69 -25.87 17.16
CA SER A 265 2.82 -25.37 18.21
C SER A 265 2.81 -26.32 19.42
N SER A 266 2.80 -25.78 20.63
CA SER A 266 2.53 -26.51 21.88
C SER A 266 1.05 -26.50 22.28
N ALA A 267 0.20 -25.76 21.56
CA ALA A 267 -1.23 -25.65 21.82
C ALA A 267 -2.07 -26.28 20.70
N SER A 268 -3.09 -27.06 21.08
CA SER A 268 -4.13 -27.56 20.17
C SER A 268 -5.29 -26.59 19.98
N THR A 269 -5.26 -25.49 20.73
CA THR A 269 -6.31 -24.48 20.83
C THR A 269 -5.82 -23.15 20.31
N THR A 270 -5.09 -23.13 19.19
CA THR A 270 -4.81 -21.84 18.56
C THR A 270 -6.16 -21.23 18.21
N THR A 271 -6.54 -20.18 18.94
CA THR A 271 -7.82 -19.49 18.79
C THR A 271 -7.99 -18.96 17.38
N GLU A 272 -6.90 -18.90 16.61
CA GLU A 272 -6.84 -18.52 15.21
C GLU A 272 -5.86 -19.44 14.46
N PRO A 273 -6.03 -19.68 13.14
CA PRO A 273 -5.03 -20.34 12.32
C PRO A 273 -3.74 -19.51 12.24
N LEU A 274 -2.60 -20.15 12.02
CA LEU A 274 -1.39 -19.44 11.64
C LEU A 274 -1.46 -19.11 10.15
N TYR A 275 -1.46 -17.82 9.82
CA TYR A 275 -1.25 -17.33 8.46
C TYR A 275 0.21 -16.97 8.27
N VAL A 276 0.80 -17.37 7.13
CA VAL A 276 2.20 -17.07 6.81
C VAL A 276 2.31 -16.49 5.40
N ILE A 277 3.09 -15.42 5.25
CA ILE A 277 3.54 -14.88 3.97
C ILE A 277 5.06 -14.72 4.01
N ALA A 278 5.74 -15.03 2.92
CA ALA A 278 7.14 -14.72 2.76
C ALA A 278 7.27 -13.38 2.01
N GLN A 279 8.20 -12.56 2.45
CA GLN A 279 8.47 -11.24 1.91
C GLN A 279 9.98 -11.02 1.82
N LEU A 280 10.44 -10.39 0.74
CA LEU A 280 11.79 -9.85 0.70
C LEU A 280 11.82 -8.46 1.35
N PRO A 281 12.82 -8.11 2.16
CA PRO A 281 12.99 -6.77 2.73
C PRO A 281 13.48 -5.74 1.69
N ILE A 282 13.16 -5.98 0.41
CA ILE A 282 13.45 -5.12 -0.72
C ILE A 282 12.14 -4.85 -1.48
N GLN A 283 12.08 -3.67 -2.09
CA GLN A 283 10.91 -3.26 -2.85
C GLN A 283 11.21 -3.33 -4.35
N SER A 284 10.17 -3.62 -5.13
CA SER A 284 10.12 -3.44 -6.57
C SER A 284 8.94 -2.54 -6.88
N ASN A 285 9.18 -1.42 -7.58
CA ASN A 285 8.15 -0.40 -7.86
C ASN A 285 7.44 0.14 -6.60
N GLY A 286 8.19 0.30 -5.50
CA GLY A 286 7.66 0.80 -4.22
C GLY A 286 6.79 -0.21 -3.44
N GLN A 287 6.69 -1.46 -3.91
CA GLN A 287 6.00 -2.54 -3.20
C GLN A 287 6.99 -3.64 -2.80
N TYR A 288 6.80 -4.21 -1.62
CA TYR A 288 7.56 -5.39 -1.22
C TYR A 288 7.20 -6.59 -2.09
N ILE A 289 8.20 -7.38 -2.47
CA ILE A 289 8.00 -8.65 -3.17
C ILE A 289 7.51 -9.68 -2.14
N ARG A 290 6.33 -10.25 -2.38
CA ARG A 290 5.63 -11.15 -1.45
C ARG A 290 5.15 -12.43 -2.13
N SER A 291 5.11 -13.52 -1.38
CA SER A 291 4.45 -14.77 -1.79
C SER A 291 2.93 -14.69 -1.59
N SER A 292 2.22 -15.70 -2.11
CA SER A 292 0.87 -16.00 -1.63
C SER A 292 0.88 -16.40 -0.15
N ALA A 293 -0.23 -16.17 0.54
CA ALA A 293 -0.43 -16.62 1.92
C ALA A 293 -0.64 -18.14 1.99
N VAL A 294 -0.18 -18.73 3.09
CA VAL A 294 -0.49 -20.10 3.47
C VAL A 294 -1.12 -20.14 4.86
N THR A 295 -1.97 -21.13 5.08
CA THR A 295 -2.73 -21.31 6.32
C THR A 295 -2.34 -22.64 6.97
N ALA A 296 -1.97 -22.59 8.25
CA ALA A 296 -1.54 -23.75 9.01
C ALA A 296 -2.20 -23.83 10.39
N GLN A 297 -2.38 -25.05 10.90
CA GLN A 297 -3.00 -25.30 12.20
C GLN A 297 -2.39 -26.53 12.89
N TRP A 298 -2.60 -26.60 14.20
CA TRP A 298 -2.25 -27.76 15.01
C TRP A 298 -3.45 -28.26 15.79
N GLY A 299 -3.64 -29.58 15.79
CA GLY A 299 -4.75 -30.23 16.47
C GLY A 299 -4.30 -31.43 17.30
N LEU A 300 -5.23 -31.98 18.09
CA LEU A 300 -5.01 -33.28 18.72
C LEU A 300 -5.33 -34.39 17.71
N PRO A 301 -4.56 -35.50 17.71
CA PRO A 301 -4.88 -36.67 16.89
C PRO A 301 -6.32 -37.16 17.12
N GLY A 302 -7.05 -37.45 16.04
CA GLY A 302 -8.45 -37.91 16.08
C GLY A 302 -9.49 -36.79 16.29
N THR A 303 -9.11 -35.52 16.35
CA THR A 303 -10.04 -34.39 16.49
C THR A 303 -10.18 -33.59 15.20
N LEU A 304 -11.14 -32.66 15.18
CA LEU A 304 -11.28 -31.65 14.14
C LEU A 304 -10.55 -30.37 14.53
N VAL A 305 -9.96 -29.71 13.55
CA VAL A 305 -9.63 -28.29 13.59
C VAL A 305 -10.50 -27.55 12.56
N LEU A 306 -10.88 -26.32 12.85
CA LEU A 306 -11.73 -25.51 11.99
C LEU A 306 -10.91 -24.35 11.44
N ALA A 307 -11.07 -24.02 10.16
CA ALA A 307 -10.46 -22.85 9.53
C ALA A 307 -11.47 -22.16 8.59
N PRO A 308 -11.39 -20.83 8.43
CA PRO A 308 -10.69 -19.94 9.33
C PRO A 308 -11.37 -19.91 10.71
N LEU A 309 -10.58 -19.66 11.75
CA LEU A 309 -11.08 -19.21 13.05
C LEU A 309 -10.77 -17.72 13.12
N TRP A 310 -11.80 -16.91 13.03
CA TRP A 310 -11.69 -15.48 13.23
C TRP A 310 -12.20 -15.11 14.61
N GLY A 311 -11.75 -13.95 15.07
CA GLY A 311 -11.81 -13.47 16.45
C GLY A 311 -13.14 -13.66 17.16
N ASN A 312 -13.17 -13.36 18.45
CA ASN A 312 -14.42 -13.48 19.21
C ASN A 312 -15.49 -12.48 18.70
N GLN A 313 -16.73 -12.68 19.15
CA GLN A 313 -17.87 -11.82 18.80
C GLN A 313 -17.63 -10.30 18.94
N THR A 314 -16.69 -9.87 19.77
CA THR A 314 -16.37 -8.46 20.01
C THR A 314 -15.52 -7.85 18.91
N ASN A 315 -14.65 -8.64 18.26
CA ASN A 315 -13.74 -8.21 17.19
C ASN A 315 -13.77 -9.19 16.02
N PRO A 316 -14.89 -9.33 15.30
CA PRO A 316 -14.97 -10.22 14.15
C PRO A 316 -14.24 -9.62 12.95
N ASP A 317 -13.68 -10.48 12.10
CA ASP A 317 -13.14 -10.05 10.82
C ASP A 317 -14.27 -9.63 9.86
N ASN A 318 -13.97 -8.62 9.04
CA ASN A 318 -14.95 -7.91 8.25
C ASN A 318 -14.86 -8.27 6.75
N LEU A 319 -15.84 -9.01 6.28
CA LEU A 319 -16.07 -9.39 4.90
C LEU A 319 -16.97 -8.37 4.18
N THR A 320 -16.84 -8.32 2.86
CA THR A 320 -17.77 -7.57 2.01
C THR A 320 -18.97 -8.45 1.66
N PHE A 321 -20.18 -7.92 1.65
CA PHE A 321 -21.35 -8.66 1.17
C PHE A 321 -21.22 -9.08 -0.30
N SER A 322 -21.82 -10.22 -0.64
CA SER A 322 -22.12 -10.60 -2.02
C SER A 322 -23.33 -9.84 -2.55
N SER A 323 -23.43 -9.77 -3.88
CA SER A 323 -24.55 -9.16 -4.60
C SER A 323 -24.98 -10.05 -5.76
N SER A 324 -26.10 -9.71 -6.41
CA SER A 324 -26.53 -10.43 -7.62
C SER A 324 -25.54 -10.30 -8.79
N GLN A 325 -24.71 -9.25 -8.80
CA GLN A 325 -23.68 -9.02 -9.81
C GLN A 325 -22.35 -9.69 -9.48
N ASP A 326 -22.05 -9.84 -8.19
CA ASP A 326 -20.87 -10.53 -7.69
C ASP A 326 -21.28 -11.50 -6.56
N PRO A 327 -21.80 -12.68 -6.93
CA PRO A 327 -22.36 -13.64 -5.98
C PRO A 327 -21.31 -14.28 -5.08
N THR A 328 -20.01 -14.09 -5.38
CA THR A 328 -18.90 -14.70 -4.64
C THR A 328 -18.07 -13.70 -3.82
N LYS A 329 -18.35 -12.40 -3.89
CA LYS A 329 -17.55 -11.34 -3.26
C LYS A 329 -17.33 -11.52 -1.76
N GLY A 330 -18.36 -12.00 -1.07
CA GLY A 330 -18.37 -12.27 0.36
C GLY A 330 -18.32 -13.75 0.70
N LEU A 331 -18.15 -14.62 -0.30
CA LEU A 331 -18.13 -16.06 -0.10
C LEU A 331 -16.89 -16.47 0.68
N ILE A 332 -17.07 -17.35 1.66
CA ILE A 332 -15.97 -17.93 2.41
C ILE A 332 -16.09 -19.44 2.52
N ALA A 333 -14.97 -20.13 2.34
CA ALA A 333 -14.83 -21.55 2.63
C ALA A 333 -14.53 -21.77 4.12
N MET A 334 -15.44 -22.43 4.82
CA MET A 334 -15.20 -23.01 6.14
C MET A 334 -14.71 -24.46 5.96
N VAL A 335 -13.55 -24.77 6.52
CA VAL A 335 -12.87 -26.05 6.38
C VAL A 335 -12.71 -26.69 7.75
N ALA A 336 -13.39 -27.82 7.97
CA ALA A 336 -13.15 -28.68 9.11
C ALA A 336 -12.18 -29.78 8.69
N THR A 337 -10.98 -29.79 9.28
CA THR A 337 -9.93 -30.74 8.94
C THR A 337 -9.78 -31.76 10.06
N MET A 338 -9.91 -33.04 9.72
CA MET A 338 -9.75 -34.15 10.65
C MET A 338 -8.30 -34.59 10.70
N LEU A 339 -7.69 -34.62 11.88
CA LEU A 339 -6.41 -35.30 12.06
C LEU A 339 -6.66 -36.80 12.22
N PRO A 340 -5.88 -37.65 11.53
CA PRO A 340 -5.80 -39.07 11.84
C PRO A 340 -5.49 -39.32 13.32
N GLY A 341 -5.99 -40.45 13.84
CA GLY A 341 -5.60 -40.93 15.16
C GLY A 341 -4.11 -41.30 15.20
N ASN A 342 -3.57 -41.51 16.40
CA ASN A 342 -2.16 -41.90 16.56
C ASN A 342 -1.82 -43.15 15.73
N GLY A 343 -0.76 -43.06 14.93
CA GLY A 343 -0.30 -44.15 14.06
C GLY A 343 -1.16 -44.39 12.81
N GLN A 344 -2.15 -43.54 12.53
CA GLN A 344 -2.98 -43.61 11.33
C GLN A 344 -2.52 -42.61 10.25
N ASN A 345 -2.78 -42.95 8.99
CA ASN A 345 -2.41 -42.11 7.84
C ASN A 345 -3.55 -41.17 7.42
N ALA A 346 -3.24 -40.12 6.67
CA ALA A 346 -4.23 -39.16 6.14
C ALA A 346 -5.42 -39.81 5.41
N SER A 347 -5.20 -40.92 4.69
CA SER A 347 -6.28 -41.61 3.98
C SER A 347 -7.30 -42.29 4.91
N SER A 348 -6.96 -42.52 6.19
CA SER A 348 -7.87 -43.18 7.15
C SER A 348 -9.03 -42.27 7.57
N VAL A 349 -8.90 -40.95 7.33
CA VAL A 349 -9.91 -39.96 7.72
C VAL A 349 -10.74 -39.49 6.53
N ALA A 350 -10.65 -40.14 5.37
CA ALA A 350 -11.52 -39.85 4.22
C ALA A 350 -12.94 -40.41 4.43
N GLY A 351 -13.95 -39.72 3.91
CA GLY A 351 -15.35 -40.17 3.97
C GLY A 351 -16.02 -40.04 5.34
N GLN A 352 -15.37 -39.39 6.31
CA GLN A 352 -15.92 -39.18 7.65
C GLN A 352 -16.96 -38.06 7.62
N ALA A 353 -18.13 -38.31 8.18
CA ALA A 353 -19.21 -37.33 8.20
C ALA A 353 -18.95 -36.23 9.25
N VAL A 354 -19.05 -34.98 8.82
CA VAL A 354 -18.87 -33.77 9.62
C VAL A 354 -20.13 -32.91 9.53
N LYS A 355 -20.63 -32.47 10.67
CA LYS A 355 -21.70 -31.48 10.81
C LYS A 355 -21.11 -30.11 11.07
N PHE A 356 -21.47 -29.14 10.25
CA PHE A 356 -21.31 -27.73 10.52
C PHE A 356 -22.58 -27.19 11.17
N TYR A 357 -22.42 -26.41 12.23
CA TYR A 357 -23.49 -25.71 12.93
C TYR A 357 -23.32 -24.22 12.67
N VAL A 358 -24.33 -23.61 12.06
CA VAL A 358 -24.29 -22.19 11.69
C VAL A 358 -25.47 -21.47 12.33
N SER A 359 -25.21 -20.39 13.05
CA SER A 359 -26.22 -19.42 13.48
C SER A 359 -25.84 -18.04 12.97
N ALA A 360 -26.81 -17.16 12.77
CA ALA A 360 -26.56 -15.81 12.26
C ALA A 360 -27.36 -14.74 13.01
N ALA A 361 -26.85 -13.50 13.00
CA ALA A 361 -27.44 -12.34 13.66
C ALA A 361 -27.35 -11.09 12.76
N ASN A 362 -28.39 -10.26 12.78
CA ASN A 362 -28.35 -8.89 12.26
C ASN A 362 -27.84 -7.97 13.37
N VAL A 363 -26.61 -7.48 13.21
CA VAL A 363 -25.92 -6.71 14.25
C VAL A 363 -26.31 -5.24 14.20
N ALA A 364 -26.53 -4.69 13.00
CA ALA A 364 -26.86 -3.27 12.82
C ALA A 364 -28.35 -2.96 12.98
N GLY A 365 -29.23 -3.98 12.94
CA GLY A 365 -30.68 -3.78 12.90
C GLY A 365 -31.18 -3.13 11.60
N ILE A 366 -30.32 -3.06 10.58
CA ILE A 366 -30.61 -2.44 9.28
C ILE A 366 -30.92 -3.54 8.26
N GLY A 367 -32.08 -3.43 7.61
CA GLY A 367 -32.54 -4.40 6.62
C GLY A 367 -32.73 -5.81 7.18
N ALA A 368 -32.85 -6.78 6.27
CA ALA A 368 -32.89 -8.20 6.58
C ALA A 368 -31.79 -8.90 5.78
N PRO A 369 -30.52 -8.85 6.25
CA PRO A 369 -29.45 -9.54 5.54
C PRO A 369 -29.72 -11.05 5.54
N THR A 370 -29.31 -11.73 4.47
CA THR A 370 -29.41 -13.19 4.38
C THR A 370 -28.03 -13.81 4.55
N VAL A 371 -27.91 -14.84 5.39
CA VAL A 371 -26.74 -15.69 5.46
C VAL A 371 -27.12 -17.06 4.91
N ASN A 372 -26.33 -17.60 3.99
CA ASN A 372 -26.64 -18.84 3.28
C ASN A 372 -25.42 -19.76 3.21
N ILE A 373 -25.68 -21.04 3.41
CA ILE A 373 -24.77 -22.12 3.07
C ILE A 373 -24.90 -22.40 1.56
N THR A 374 -23.77 -22.39 0.88
CA THR A 374 -23.69 -22.34 -0.58
C THR A 374 -22.70 -23.37 -1.12
N ASP A 375 -22.70 -23.57 -2.45
CA ASP A 375 -21.58 -24.17 -3.15
C ASP A 375 -20.43 -23.15 -3.36
N SER A 376 -19.34 -23.58 -4.00
CA SER A 376 -18.18 -22.73 -4.30
C SER A 376 -18.47 -21.58 -5.28
N GLN A 377 -19.65 -21.55 -5.90
CA GLN A 377 -20.10 -20.55 -6.87
C GLN A 377 -21.10 -19.56 -6.25
N GLY A 378 -21.45 -19.76 -4.97
CA GLY A 378 -22.41 -18.91 -4.24
C GLY A 378 -23.86 -19.33 -4.42
N ASN A 379 -24.16 -20.48 -5.03
CA ASN A 379 -25.53 -20.99 -5.13
C ASN A 379 -25.97 -21.59 -3.80
N VAL A 380 -27.16 -21.23 -3.33
CA VAL A 380 -27.69 -21.71 -2.04
C VAL A 380 -28.01 -23.19 -2.13
N LEU A 381 -27.46 -23.98 -1.20
CA LEU A 381 -27.73 -25.41 -1.11
C LEU A 381 -29.12 -25.67 -0.51
N SER A 382 -29.69 -26.85 -0.79
CA SER A 382 -30.97 -27.26 -0.19
C SER A 382 -30.88 -27.26 1.34
N GLY A 383 -31.78 -26.53 2.01
CA GLY A 383 -31.74 -26.34 3.46
C GLY A 383 -30.61 -25.41 3.95
N GLY A 384 -29.90 -24.74 3.04
CA GLY A 384 -28.78 -23.86 3.34
C GLY A 384 -29.14 -22.45 3.78
N VAL A 385 -30.43 -22.10 3.83
CA VAL A 385 -30.85 -20.76 4.30
C VAL A 385 -30.73 -20.69 5.82
N VAL A 386 -29.82 -19.86 6.31
CA VAL A 386 -29.60 -19.66 7.75
C VAL A 386 -30.55 -18.59 8.27
N GLN A 387 -31.32 -18.92 9.31
CA GLN A 387 -32.21 -17.96 9.95
C GLN A 387 -31.40 -16.93 10.75
N VAL A 388 -31.53 -15.66 10.36
CA VAL A 388 -30.83 -14.53 10.98
C VAL A 388 -31.66 -13.99 12.14
N GLY A 389 -31.10 -14.02 13.35
CA GLY A 389 -31.72 -13.41 14.53
C GLY A 389 -31.63 -11.88 14.52
N ALA A 390 -32.46 -11.22 15.33
CA ALA A 390 -32.58 -9.76 15.37
C ALA A 390 -31.73 -9.14 16.50
N ASN A 391 -31.38 -7.86 16.36
CA ASN A 391 -30.75 -7.03 17.39
C ASN A 391 -29.49 -7.66 18.02
N GLY A 392 -28.60 -8.21 17.18
CA GLY A 392 -27.36 -8.85 17.60
C GLY A 392 -27.53 -10.23 18.26
N GLN A 393 -28.75 -10.75 18.37
CA GLN A 393 -29.00 -12.11 18.87
C GLN A 393 -28.90 -13.12 17.72
N PHE A 394 -28.23 -14.25 17.98
CA PHE A 394 -28.12 -15.35 17.03
C PHE A 394 -29.45 -16.10 16.91
N GLY A 395 -29.86 -16.35 15.67
CA GLY A 395 -31.02 -17.20 15.35
C GLY A 395 -30.77 -18.69 15.62
N PRO A 396 -31.76 -19.56 15.32
CA PRO A 396 -31.62 -21.01 15.49
C PRO A 396 -30.50 -21.57 14.59
N GLN A 397 -29.87 -22.66 15.04
CA GLN A 397 -28.80 -23.30 14.30
C GLN A 397 -29.32 -24.02 13.04
N THR A 398 -28.65 -23.75 11.93
CA THR A 398 -28.75 -24.52 10.68
C THR A 398 -27.61 -25.53 10.64
N ILE A 399 -27.93 -26.79 10.36
CA ILE A 399 -26.96 -27.89 10.34
C ILE A 399 -26.71 -28.32 8.90
N TYR A 400 -25.45 -28.25 8.47
CA TYR A 400 -25.01 -28.78 7.18
C TYR A 400 -24.07 -29.96 7.39
N THR A 401 -24.36 -31.10 6.74
CA THR A 401 -23.54 -32.30 6.85
C THR A 401 -22.83 -32.56 5.54
N THR A 402 -21.51 -32.77 5.61
CA THR A 402 -20.68 -33.18 4.47
C THR A 402 -19.66 -34.22 4.92
N THR A 403 -18.87 -34.76 4.00
CA THR A 403 -17.84 -35.75 4.30
C THR A 403 -16.45 -35.21 4.03
N THR A 404 -15.47 -35.68 4.79
CA THR A 404 -14.06 -35.38 4.54
C THR A 404 -13.58 -35.98 3.22
N ASN A 405 -12.74 -35.23 2.48
CA ASN A 405 -12.06 -35.70 1.27
C ASN A 405 -10.84 -36.60 1.61
N SER A 406 -10.05 -36.97 0.60
CA SER A 406 -8.82 -37.78 0.77
C SER A 406 -7.71 -37.06 1.56
N GLN A 407 -7.84 -35.75 1.76
CA GLN A 407 -6.98 -34.93 2.62
C GLN A 407 -7.62 -34.68 4.00
N GLY A 408 -8.68 -35.40 4.39
CA GLY A 408 -9.33 -35.23 5.68
C GLY A 408 -10.13 -33.93 5.85
N GLN A 409 -10.44 -33.22 4.76
CA GLN A 409 -11.14 -31.93 4.82
C GLN A 409 -12.61 -32.05 4.45
N ALA A 410 -13.46 -31.54 5.32
CA ALA A 410 -14.87 -31.27 5.06
C ALA A 410 -15.02 -29.76 4.81
N ILE A 411 -15.67 -29.36 3.72
CA ILE A 411 -15.78 -27.96 3.30
C ILE A 411 -17.25 -27.54 3.26
N MET A 412 -17.55 -26.37 3.81
CA MET A 412 -18.83 -25.67 3.72
C MET A 412 -18.57 -24.24 3.25
N TYR A 413 -19.27 -23.77 2.22
CA TYR A 413 -19.19 -22.38 1.83
C TYR A 413 -20.30 -21.57 2.48
N LEU A 414 -19.96 -20.43 3.07
CA LEU A 414 -20.88 -19.52 3.71
C LEU A 414 -20.85 -18.19 2.96
N ASN A 415 -22.01 -17.60 2.76
CA ASN A 415 -22.15 -16.35 2.03
C ASN A 415 -23.18 -15.46 2.70
N ALA A 416 -23.03 -14.15 2.58
CA ALA A 416 -24.07 -13.21 2.94
C ALA A 416 -24.37 -12.26 1.79
N ASN A 417 -25.65 -12.07 1.49
CA ASN A 417 -26.07 -11.13 0.46
C ASN A 417 -26.40 -9.78 1.08
N VAL A 418 -26.02 -8.72 0.38
CA VAL A 418 -26.36 -7.36 0.77
C VAL A 418 -27.88 -7.19 0.83
N PRO A 419 -28.45 -6.72 1.94
CA PRO A 419 -29.87 -6.41 1.99
C PRO A 419 -30.14 -5.21 1.08
N THR A 420 -31.25 -5.27 0.34
CA THR A 420 -31.65 -4.19 -0.58
C THR A 420 -33.05 -3.68 -0.27
N GLN A 421 -33.27 -2.41 -0.55
CA GLN A 421 -34.60 -1.80 -0.58
C GLN A 421 -34.79 -1.19 -1.97
N ASN A 422 -35.82 -1.62 -2.69
CA ASN A 422 -36.09 -1.21 -4.08
C ASN A 422 -34.89 -1.43 -5.03
N GLY A 423 -34.12 -2.50 -4.82
CA GLY A 423 -32.93 -2.81 -5.62
C GLY A 423 -31.67 -2.03 -5.24
N THR A 424 -31.75 -1.10 -4.29
CA THR A 424 -30.59 -0.36 -3.77
C THR A 424 -30.04 -1.02 -2.50
N PRO A 425 -28.72 -1.28 -2.42
CA PRO A 425 -28.06 -1.73 -1.18
C PRO A 425 -28.35 -0.81 0.02
N LEU A 426 -28.59 -1.40 1.18
CA LEU A 426 -28.79 -0.65 2.42
C LEU A 426 -27.44 -0.37 3.12
N THR A 427 -27.03 0.89 3.12
CA THR A 427 -25.83 1.36 3.82
C THR A 427 -25.86 1.01 5.31
N GLY A 428 -24.73 0.54 5.84
CA GLY A 428 -24.57 0.25 7.26
C GLY A 428 -25.17 -1.10 7.70
N ALA A 429 -25.70 -1.90 6.77
CA ALA A 429 -26.08 -3.27 7.05
C ALA A 429 -24.89 -4.08 7.58
N VAL A 430 -25.14 -4.91 8.60
CA VAL A 430 -24.14 -5.81 9.18
C VAL A 430 -24.79 -7.15 9.53
N ALA A 431 -24.23 -8.23 8.99
CA ALA A 431 -24.61 -9.59 9.32
C ALA A 431 -23.42 -10.30 9.97
N MET A 432 -23.68 -11.09 11.00
CA MET A 432 -22.65 -11.91 11.64
C MET A 432 -23.09 -13.36 11.66
N ALA A 433 -22.18 -14.28 11.37
CA ALA A 433 -22.38 -15.71 11.53
C ALA A 433 -21.43 -16.29 12.57
N GLN A 434 -21.91 -17.30 13.30
CA GLN A 434 -21.13 -18.12 14.20
C GLN A 434 -21.13 -19.55 13.65
N VAL A 435 -19.93 -20.13 13.51
CA VAL A 435 -19.75 -21.46 12.92
C VAL A 435 -18.94 -22.36 13.85
N SER A 436 -19.39 -23.60 14.03
CA SER A 436 -18.62 -24.70 14.63
C SER A 436 -18.78 -25.99 13.83
N ALA A 437 -17.89 -26.97 14.04
CA ALA A 437 -17.95 -28.26 13.35
C ALA A 437 -17.82 -29.44 14.33
N GLN A 438 -18.48 -30.56 14.03
CA GLN A 438 -18.42 -31.78 14.84
C GLN A 438 -18.44 -33.04 13.97
N LEU A 439 -17.72 -34.08 14.38
CA LEU A 439 -17.85 -35.40 13.76
C LEU A 439 -19.21 -36.01 14.13
N VAL A 440 -19.87 -36.69 13.20
CA VAL A 440 -21.18 -37.32 13.46
C VAL A 440 -21.10 -38.41 14.55
N ASN A 441 -19.96 -39.10 14.65
CA ASN A 441 -19.71 -40.19 15.59
C ASN A 441 -18.48 -39.94 16.50
N GLY A 442 -18.11 -38.68 16.77
CA GLY A 442 -16.84 -38.39 17.46
C GLY A 442 -16.66 -36.95 17.93
N GLY A 443 -15.40 -36.54 18.13
CA GLY A 443 -15.00 -35.25 18.70
C GLY A 443 -15.45 -34.02 17.90
N SER A 444 -15.51 -32.87 18.58
CA SER A 444 -15.85 -31.56 18.02
C SER A 444 -14.60 -30.77 17.62
N SER A 445 -14.76 -29.78 16.74
CA SER A 445 -13.78 -28.71 16.61
C SER A 445 -13.71 -27.94 17.93
N GLN A 446 -12.52 -27.46 18.28
CA GLN A 446 -12.38 -26.53 19.40
C GLN A 446 -12.62 -25.09 18.91
N GLY A 447 -13.56 -24.39 19.56
CA GLY A 447 -13.89 -22.99 19.27
C GLY A 447 -15.01 -22.78 18.24
N ASN A 448 -15.47 -21.53 18.17
CA ASN A 448 -16.38 -21.03 17.14
C ASN A 448 -15.62 -20.00 16.29
N SER A 449 -15.90 -19.97 14.98
CA SER A 449 -15.49 -18.89 14.11
C SER A 449 -16.59 -17.84 14.02
N TYR A 450 -16.26 -16.56 14.17
CA TYR A 450 -17.20 -15.45 13.99
C TYR A 450 -16.86 -14.67 12.73
N LEU A 451 -17.81 -14.59 11.81
CA LEU A 451 -17.65 -13.95 10.51
C LEU A 451 -18.61 -12.79 10.41
N GLN A 452 -18.13 -11.59 10.10
CA GLN A 452 -18.99 -10.43 9.92
C GLN A 452 -18.95 -9.98 8.46
N TRP A 453 -20.10 -9.78 7.85
CA TRP A 453 -20.23 -9.04 6.61
C TRP A 453 -20.77 -7.67 6.92
N SER A 454 -20.13 -6.63 6.39
CA SER A 454 -20.68 -5.29 6.46
C SER A 454 -20.69 -4.63 5.11
N PHE A 455 -21.71 -3.79 4.90
CA PHE A 455 -21.74 -2.87 3.80
C PHE A 455 -21.07 -1.59 4.28
N GLN A 456 -19.77 -1.50 4.04
CA GLN A 456 -19.08 -0.22 4.15
C GLN A 456 -19.30 0.53 2.84
N ASP A 457 -19.86 1.73 2.91
CA ASP A 457 -19.77 2.74 1.85
C ASP A 457 -18.29 3.16 1.73
N GLN A 458 -17.43 2.23 1.31
CA GLN A 458 -16.10 2.58 0.88
C GLN A 458 -16.23 3.07 -0.57
N PRO A 459 -15.71 4.27 -0.90
CA PRO A 459 -15.45 4.61 -2.29
C PRO A 459 -14.63 3.47 -2.88
N ALA A 460 -15.18 2.75 -3.86
CA ALA A 460 -14.59 1.52 -4.37
C ALA A 460 -13.17 1.72 -4.93
N LYS A 461 -12.82 2.96 -5.25
CA LYS A 461 -11.44 3.45 -5.47
C LYS A 461 -11.33 4.91 -5.03
N ILE A 462 -10.25 5.25 -4.33
CA ILE A 462 -9.56 6.52 -4.58
C ILE A 462 -8.45 6.19 -5.58
N ALA A 463 -8.73 6.30 -6.88
CA ALA A 463 -7.67 6.22 -7.86
C ALA A 463 -6.83 7.51 -7.77
N ASN A 464 -5.52 7.36 -7.57
CA ASN A 464 -4.51 8.39 -7.36
C ASN A 464 -4.71 9.25 -6.09
N VAL A 465 -4.23 8.72 -4.96
CA VAL A 465 -3.59 9.59 -3.97
C VAL A 465 -2.28 10.07 -4.59
N SER A 466 -2.27 11.26 -5.18
CA SER A 466 -1.00 11.97 -5.33
C SER A 466 -0.51 12.26 -3.91
N PRO A 467 0.73 11.90 -3.53
CA PRO A 467 1.23 12.17 -2.21
C PRO A 467 1.36 13.69 -2.05
N ALA A 468 0.44 14.25 -1.28
CA ALA A 468 0.70 15.39 -0.43
C ALA A 468 0.26 15.01 0.99
N ASN A 469 0.98 14.01 1.51
CA ASN A 469 1.29 13.74 2.91
C ASN A 469 0.18 13.33 3.90
N VAL A 470 0.34 12.06 4.31
CA VAL A 470 -0.25 11.39 5.48
C VAL A 470 0.12 12.16 6.75
N LEU A 471 -0.88 12.82 7.34
CA LEU A 471 -0.74 13.71 8.50
C LEU A 471 -0.88 12.93 9.83
N ASN A 472 0.14 13.10 10.68
CA ASN A 472 0.16 13.10 12.16
C ASN A 472 -0.01 11.78 12.94
N SER A 473 1.14 11.19 13.35
CA SER A 473 1.26 10.48 14.64
C SER A 473 2.42 11.06 15.47
N PRO A 474 2.28 11.28 16.78
CA PRO A 474 3.27 12.02 17.58
C PRO A 474 4.57 11.26 17.93
N SER A 475 4.76 10.02 17.48
CA SER A 475 5.79 9.13 18.04
C SER A 475 6.82 8.56 17.06
N LEU A 476 7.08 9.18 15.91
CA LEU A 476 8.12 8.70 14.98
C LEU A 476 9.07 9.84 14.56
N THR A 477 10.38 9.57 14.63
CA THR A 477 11.48 10.42 14.19
C THR A 477 11.76 10.18 12.70
N ASP A 478 11.08 10.86 11.78
CA ASP A 478 11.38 10.70 10.35
C ASP A 478 11.32 12.00 9.53
N GLN A 479 12.20 12.06 8.51
CA GLN A 479 12.55 13.18 7.64
C GLN A 479 11.45 13.67 6.66
N ASN A 480 10.19 13.23 6.81
CA ASN A 480 9.09 13.52 5.87
C ASN A 480 8.00 14.46 6.44
N ARG A 481 8.38 15.42 7.29
CA ARG A 481 7.43 16.38 7.88
C ARG A 481 7.21 17.57 6.94
N GLU A 482 6.08 17.63 6.24
CA GLU A 482 5.63 18.87 5.59
C GLU A 482 4.78 19.71 6.55
N ASN A 483 5.19 20.97 6.74
CA ASN A 483 4.46 21.97 7.54
C ASN A 483 3.57 22.82 6.62
N PRO A 484 2.23 22.62 6.57
CA PRO A 484 1.37 23.50 5.80
C PRO A 484 1.36 24.92 6.40
N THR A 485 1.53 25.94 5.55
CA THR A 485 1.35 27.35 5.92
C THR A 485 -0.10 27.79 5.70
N SER A 486 -0.50 28.85 6.42
CA SER A 486 -1.84 29.46 6.33
C SER A 486 -2.26 29.73 4.89
N GLY A 487 -3.45 29.26 4.50
CA GLY A 487 -4.00 29.43 3.15
C GLY A 487 -3.71 28.31 2.15
N SER A 488 -3.12 27.18 2.58
CA SER A 488 -2.93 26.01 1.72
C SER A 488 -4.27 25.35 1.38
N ASN A 489 -4.54 25.11 0.09
CA ASN A 489 -5.72 24.36 -0.38
C ASN A 489 -5.33 22.93 -0.77
N LEU A 490 -6.02 21.95 -0.19
CA LEU A 490 -5.95 20.56 -0.59
C LEU A 490 -7.04 20.27 -1.63
N THR A 491 -6.65 19.82 -2.83
CA THR A 491 -7.60 19.38 -3.86
C THR A 491 -7.57 17.86 -3.96
N ILE A 492 -8.71 17.22 -3.68
CA ILE A 492 -8.93 15.79 -3.85
C ILE A 492 -9.87 15.64 -5.05
N THR A 493 -9.43 14.95 -6.10
CA THR A 493 -10.28 14.62 -7.27
C THR A 493 -10.40 13.12 -7.43
N GLY A 494 -11.60 12.65 -7.74
CA GLY A 494 -11.90 11.26 -8.08
C GLY A 494 -13.31 11.13 -8.64
N THR A 495 -13.58 10.08 -9.41
CA THR A 495 -14.93 9.65 -9.77
C THR A 495 -15.48 8.75 -8.68
N ALA A 496 -16.62 9.11 -8.10
CA ALA A 496 -17.35 8.21 -7.20
C ALA A 496 -18.04 7.13 -8.05
N GLU A 497 -17.57 5.89 -7.92
CA GLU A 497 -18.28 4.70 -8.39
C GLU A 497 -19.08 4.12 -7.22
N ASP A 498 -20.28 3.62 -7.49
CA ASP A 498 -21.05 2.88 -6.49
C ASP A 498 -20.46 1.48 -6.24
N ALA A 499 -21.00 0.76 -5.25
CA ALA A 499 -20.54 -0.60 -4.92
C ALA A 499 -20.77 -1.63 -6.06
N ALA A 500 -21.46 -1.24 -7.14
CA ALA A 500 -21.72 -2.00 -8.37
C ALA A 500 -20.77 -1.62 -9.53
N GLY A 501 -19.82 -0.71 -9.31
CA GLY A 501 -18.86 -0.26 -10.32
C GLY A 501 -19.44 0.72 -11.35
N GLN A 502 -20.59 1.33 -11.08
CA GLN A 502 -21.20 2.34 -11.95
C GLN A 502 -20.76 3.74 -11.52
N PRO A 503 -20.39 4.65 -12.44
CA PRO A 503 -20.13 6.05 -12.10
C PRO A 503 -21.43 6.70 -11.61
N GLY A 504 -21.45 7.16 -10.36
CA GLY A 504 -22.62 7.77 -9.76
C GLY A 504 -22.95 9.10 -10.44
N ALA A 505 -24.05 9.15 -11.18
CA ALA A 505 -24.63 10.42 -11.62
C ALA A 505 -25.04 11.23 -10.36
N GLU A 506 -24.49 12.43 -10.22
CA GLU A 506 -24.81 13.44 -9.18
C GLU A 506 -24.13 13.35 -7.80
N ARG A 507 -22.99 12.67 -7.65
CA ARG A 507 -22.15 12.85 -6.44
C ARG A 507 -20.83 13.54 -6.78
N ALA A 508 -20.88 14.88 -6.86
CA ALA A 508 -19.66 15.68 -6.79
C ALA A 508 -19.06 15.56 -5.38
N VAL A 509 -17.75 15.38 -5.29
CA VAL A 509 -16.99 15.59 -4.05
C VAL A 509 -17.14 17.06 -3.66
N GLY A 510 -18.08 17.35 -2.75
CA GLY A 510 -18.37 18.70 -2.30
C GLY A 510 -17.20 19.30 -1.54
N HIS A 511 -16.61 20.35 -2.11
CA HIS A 511 -15.59 21.18 -1.48
C HIS A 511 -16.21 21.96 -0.32
N CYS A 512 -15.77 21.72 0.92
CA CYS A 512 -16.12 22.56 2.07
C CYS A 512 -14.96 22.69 3.05
N GLY A 513 -14.25 23.82 3.00
CA GLY A 513 -13.32 24.25 4.05
C GLY A 513 -12.22 25.20 3.55
N ARG A 514 -12.44 26.51 3.67
CA ARG A 514 -11.35 27.50 3.63
C ARG A 514 -10.85 27.67 5.07
N ALA A 515 -9.61 27.27 5.36
CA ALA A 515 -9.01 27.45 6.67
C ALA A 515 -8.08 28.68 6.65
N ASP A 516 -8.59 29.83 7.08
CA ASP A 516 -7.76 31.02 7.33
C ASP A 516 -7.06 30.85 8.69
N TRP A 517 -5.73 30.66 8.67
CA TRP A 517 -4.92 30.56 9.88
C TRP A 517 -4.25 31.92 10.18
N GLN A 518 -4.75 32.67 11.14
CA GLN A 518 -4.01 33.81 11.71
C GLN A 518 -3.35 33.44 13.04
N ARG A 519 -2.09 33.89 13.20
CA ARG A 519 -1.29 33.66 14.41
C ARG A 519 -1.88 34.50 15.55
N THR A 520 -2.49 33.84 16.54
CA THR A 520 -2.18 33.93 17.99
C THR A 520 -3.40 33.57 18.85
N ASN A 521 -3.09 32.90 19.96
CA ASN A 521 -3.90 32.64 21.15
C ASN A 521 -4.98 31.55 21.09
N TRP A 522 -4.75 30.57 21.97
CA TRP A 522 -5.61 29.46 22.32
C TRP A 522 -6.97 29.95 22.85
N ARG A 523 -8.07 29.52 22.22
CA ARG A 523 -9.34 29.10 22.88
C ARG A 523 -10.35 28.53 21.88
N ARG A 524 -11.08 27.48 22.30
CA ARG A 524 -12.14 26.79 21.55
C ARG A 524 -13.46 27.57 21.56
N ARG A 525 -14.15 27.68 20.42
CA ARG A 525 -15.53 27.19 20.18
C ARG A 525 -15.94 27.35 18.70
N TYR A 526 -17.01 26.66 18.30
CA TYR A 526 -17.18 26.04 16.99
C TYR A 526 -18.23 26.69 16.04
N GLY A 527 -18.41 26.12 14.83
CA GLY A 527 -19.56 26.28 13.93
C GLY A 527 -20.08 24.93 13.35
N GLN A 528 -21.34 24.90 12.91
CA GLN A 528 -22.25 23.73 12.77
C GLN A 528 -22.62 23.39 11.30
N LEU A 529 -22.80 22.09 10.96
CA LEU A 529 -23.50 21.58 9.76
C LEU A 529 -24.45 20.42 10.17
N CYS A 530 -25.63 20.38 9.55
CA CYS A 530 -26.79 19.50 9.78
C CYS A 530 -26.50 18.02 9.44
N GLY A 531 -26.94 16.96 10.12
CA GLY A 531 -27.70 16.67 11.37
C GLY A 531 -27.60 15.13 11.55
N GLU A 532 -27.57 14.49 12.73
CA GLU A 532 -28.19 14.82 14.01
C GLU A 532 -27.24 14.68 15.22
N ARG A 533 -27.23 15.74 16.07
CA ARG A 533 -26.77 15.91 17.47
C ARG A 533 -25.27 15.69 17.76
N ALA A 534 -24.47 16.68 18.19
CA ALA A 534 -24.69 17.67 19.25
C ALA A 534 -23.92 19.01 19.08
N GLU A 535 -24.19 19.93 20.00
CA GLU A 535 -24.24 21.40 19.94
C GLU A 535 -22.92 22.20 19.92
N VAL A 536 -22.98 23.42 19.37
CA VAL A 536 -21.90 24.40 19.28
C VAL A 536 -22.46 25.84 19.27
N GLN A 537 -21.87 26.75 20.07
CA GLN A 537 -22.17 28.20 20.08
C GLN A 537 -21.04 29.07 19.51
N VAL A 538 -21.43 30.12 18.76
CA VAL A 538 -20.61 31.25 18.25
C VAL A 538 -20.93 32.53 19.04
N GLN A 539 -19.93 33.39 19.30
CA GLN A 539 -20.13 34.77 19.75
C GLN A 539 -19.34 35.77 18.86
N ARG A 540 -19.92 36.96 18.67
CA ARG A 540 -19.52 38.07 17.79
C ARG A 540 -19.09 39.28 18.65
N LEU A 541 -18.02 40.00 18.30
CA LEU A 541 -17.75 41.46 18.52
C LEU A 541 -16.33 41.75 17.98
N VAL A 542 -16.10 42.55 16.93
CA VAL A 542 -16.20 44.01 16.71
C VAL A 542 -15.13 44.84 17.46
N VAL A 543 -14.36 45.57 16.64
CA VAL A 543 -13.19 46.47 16.81
C VAL A 543 -11.83 45.80 17.00
#